data_AF-A0A2E9C5A8-F1
#
_entry.id   AF-A0A2E9C5A8-F1
#
_cell.length_a   1.000
_cell.length_b   1.000
_cell.length_c   1.000
_cell.angle_alpha   90.00
_cell.angle_beta   90.00
_cell.angle_gamma   90.00
#
_symmetry.space_group_name_H-M   'P 1'
#
loop_
_entity.id
_entity.type
_entity.pdbx_description
1 polymer ?
#
loop_
_entity_poly.entity_id
_entity_poly.type
_entity_poly.pdbx_seq_one_letter_code
_entity_poly.pdbx_strand_id
1 'polypeptide(L)'
;MPAIDFTAPVPAMLAALWIALAVDLWLGEPPARWHPVVWIGRYLGWAGARIAPPFGAASGQAGRAFVLGAIAWCAGALAVLAIAVALQAAMQNALPAWAFALLLGLLLKPLFAWRMLRDEVLAVEAALGESLEAGRARLARLVSRDVSPLGEREVRESAIESLAENLNDSLVAPLFWFLLFGLPGAALYRFANTADAMWGYRGERGGRDWTWAGKWAARADDLLSWLPARLTVLLLALAAGRWPR
;
A
#
# COMPACT_ATOMS: atom_id res chain seq x y z
N MET A 1 9.83 -31.46 19.61
CA MET A 1 9.20 -30.44 18.76
C MET A 1 10.26 -29.92 17.81
N PRO A 2 10.14 -30.10 16.48
CA PRO A 2 11.03 -29.41 15.57
C PRO A 2 10.81 -27.91 15.75
N ALA A 3 11.90 -27.14 15.86
CA ALA A 3 11.82 -25.69 15.85
C ALA A 3 11.16 -25.28 14.53
N ILE A 4 10.11 -24.46 14.60
CA ILE A 4 9.49 -23.89 13.41
C ILE A 4 10.55 -22.98 12.80
N ASP A 5 11.18 -23.43 11.71
CA ASP A 5 12.07 -22.59 10.93
C ASP A 5 11.22 -21.61 10.14
N PHE A 6 11.16 -20.37 10.62
CA PHE A 6 10.42 -19.30 9.96
C PHE A 6 11.13 -18.78 8.71
N THR A 7 12.37 -19.22 8.44
CA THR A 7 13.08 -18.84 7.23
C THR A 7 12.59 -19.72 6.09
N ALA A 8 11.73 -19.15 5.24
CA ALA A 8 11.39 -19.80 3.98
C ALA A 8 12.69 -20.07 3.21
N PRO A 9 12.81 -21.19 2.48
CA PRO A 9 13.98 -21.42 1.66
C PRO A 9 14.09 -20.27 0.66
N VAL A 10 15.20 -19.52 0.74
CA VAL A 10 15.47 -18.31 -0.07
C VAL A 10 15.14 -18.51 -1.56
N PRO A 11 15.47 -19.65 -2.21
CA PRO A 11 15.11 -19.89 -3.60
C PRO A 11 13.61 -19.84 -3.88
N ALA A 12 12.78 -20.35 -2.96
CA ALA A 12 11.32 -20.35 -3.12
C ALA A 12 10.73 -18.95 -2.92
N MET A 13 11.29 -18.12 -2.02
CA MET A 13 10.89 -16.72 -1.89
C MET A 13 11.20 -15.91 -3.15
N LEU A 14 12.39 -16.10 -3.72
CA LEU A 14 12.77 -15.44 -4.97
C LEU A 14 11.89 -15.89 -6.13
N ALA A 15 11.59 -17.19 -6.23
CA ALA A 15 10.64 -17.69 -7.22
C ALA A 15 9.24 -17.09 -7.02
N ALA A 16 8.75 -16.99 -5.78
CA ALA A 16 7.47 -16.36 -5.46
C ALA A 16 7.42 -14.88 -5.88
N LEU A 17 8.51 -14.13 -5.67
CA LEU A 17 8.64 -12.76 -6.13
C LEU A 17 8.48 -12.65 -7.66
N TRP A 18 9.21 -13.47 -8.41
CA TRP A 18 9.11 -13.49 -9.87
C TRP A 18 7.73 -13.89 -10.38
N ILE A 19 7.10 -14.87 -9.73
CA ILE A 19 5.73 -15.29 -10.02
C ILE A 19 4.76 -14.13 -9.79
N ALA A 20 4.87 -13.44 -8.65
CA ALA A 20 4.00 -12.31 -8.34
C ALA A 20 4.16 -11.18 -9.36
N LEU A 21 5.39 -10.86 -9.77
CA LEU A 21 5.68 -9.86 -10.80
C LEU A 21 5.11 -10.27 -12.16
N ALA A 22 5.25 -11.53 -12.56
CA ALA A 22 4.65 -12.03 -13.80
C ALA A 22 3.12 -11.94 -13.78
N VAL A 23 2.49 -12.29 -12.65
CA VAL A 23 1.05 -12.17 -12.45
C VAL A 23 0.61 -10.70 -12.51
N ASP A 24 1.34 -9.78 -11.88
CA ASP A 24 1.03 -8.35 -11.96
C ASP A 24 1.08 -7.83 -13.40
N LEU A 25 2.11 -8.20 -14.16
CA LEU A 25 2.27 -7.79 -15.54
C LEU A 25 1.17 -8.35 -16.46
N TRP A 26 0.74 -9.60 -16.27
CA TRP A 26 -0.20 -10.27 -17.18
C TRP A 26 -1.65 -10.17 -16.76
N LEU A 27 -1.95 -10.29 -15.47
CA LEU A 27 -3.31 -10.36 -14.94
C LEU A 27 -3.75 -9.08 -14.21
N GLY A 28 -2.81 -8.27 -13.69
CA GLY A 28 -3.14 -7.08 -12.92
C GLY A 28 -3.80 -7.40 -11.58
N GLU A 29 -4.75 -6.58 -11.13
CA GLU A 29 -5.40 -6.75 -9.83
C GLU A 29 -6.49 -7.83 -9.81
N PRO A 30 -6.62 -8.60 -8.73
CA PRO A 30 -7.74 -9.51 -8.57
C PRO A 30 -9.07 -8.74 -8.37
N PRO A 31 -10.22 -9.36 -8.65
CA PRO A 31 -11.52 -8.76 -8.39
C PRO A 31 -11.69 -8.36 -6.91
N ALA A 32 -12.41 -7.26 -6.65
CA ALA A 32 -12.57 -6.68 -5.31
C ALA A 32 -13.04 -7.66 -4.21
N ARG A 33 -13.82 -8.69 -4.57
CA ARG A 33 -14.26 -9.73 -3.61
C ARG A 33 -13.12 -10.60 -3.07
N TRP A 34 -12.04 -10.75 -3.83
CA TRP A 34 -10.86 -11.57 -3.50
C TRP A 34 -9.65 -10.72 -3.11
N HIS A 35 -9.80 -9.39 -3.04
CA HIS A 35 -8.68 -8.50 -2.87
C HIS A 35 -8.44 -8.20 -1.37
N PRO A 36 -7.29 -8.57 -0.78
CA PRO A 36 -7.01 -8.37 0.65
C PRO A 36 -7.08 -6.90 1.08
N VAL A 37 -6.62 -5.97 0.24
CA VAL A 37 -6.74 -4.52 0.49
C VAL A 37 -8.19 -4.08 0.69
N VAL A 38 -9.15 -4.65 -0.06
CA VAL A 38 -10.58 -4.36 0.12
C VAL A 38 -11.08 -4.87 1.46
N TRP A 39 -10.63 -6.05 1.90
CA TRP A 39 -10.99 -6.60 3.21
C TRP A 39 -10.39 -5.78 4.36
N ILE A 40 -9.14 -5.36 4.24
CA ILE A 40 -8.48 -4.42 5.16
C ILE A 40 -9.28 -3.12 5.22
N GLY A 41 -9.66 -2.57 4.07
CA GLY A 41 -10.44 -1.33 4.00
C GLY A 41 -11.83 -1.46 4.66
N ARG A 42 -12.50 -2.60 4.53
CA ARG A 42 -13.77 -2.87 5.23
C ARG A 42 -13.59 -2.88 6.74
N TYR A 43 -12.54 -3.54 7.23
CA TYR A 43 -12.19 -3.52 8.64
C TYR A 43 -11.91 -2.10 9.14
N LEU A 44 -11.08 -1.35 8.42
CA LEU A 44 -10.70 0.02 8.78
C LEU A 44 -11.89 0.98 8.74
N GLY A 45 -12.83 0.80 7.80
CA GLY A 45 -14.08 1.58 7.77
C GLY A 45 -14.98 1.26 8.96
N TRP A 46 -15.15 -0.02 9.28
CA TRP A 46 -15.92 -0.47 10.44
C TRP A 46 -15.33 0.01 11.77
N ALA A 47 -14.02 -0.14 11.95
CA ALA A 47 -13.32 0.31 13.16
C ALA A 47 -13.30 1.83 13.24
N GLY A 48 -13.01 2.49 12.12
CA GLY A 48 -13.00 3.94 11.96
C GLY A 48 -14.27 4.63 12.47
N ALA A 49 -15.43 4.10 12.10
CA ALA A 49 -16.73 4.61 12.55
C ALA A 49 -16.95 4.57 14.07
N ARG A 50 -16.15 3.77 14.81
CA ARG A 50 -16.23 3.58 16.26
C ARG A 50 -15.15 4.34 17.04
N ILE A 51 -13.99 4.58 16.42
CA ILE A 51 -12.84 5.21 17.07
C ILE A 51 -12.78 6.73 16.85
N ALA A 52 -13.23 7.20 15.68
CA ALA A 52 -13.19 8.62 15.34
C ALA A 52 -14.45 9.32 15.88
N PRO A 53 -14.31 10.37 16.70
CA PRO A 53 -15.46 11.10 17.21
C PRO A 53 -16.20 11.82 16.06
N PRO A 54 -17.50 12.11 16.22
CA PRO A 54 -18.21 13.00 15.31
C PRO A 54 -17.50 14.35 15.20
N PHE A 55 -17.48 14.93 14.00
CA PHE A 55 -16.93 16.26 13.82
C PHE A 55 -17.71 17.29 14.66
N GLY A 56 -16.99 18.22 15.29
CA GLY A 56 -17.57 19.19 16.23
C GLY A 56 -17.83 18.66 17.65
N ALA A 57 -17.48 17.40 17.96
CA ALA A 57 -17.54 16.89 19.32
C ALA A 57 -16.54 17.60 20.27
N ALA A 58 -16.85 17.66 21.56
CA ALA A 58 -16.07 18.41 22.55
C ALA A 58 -14.56 18.03 22.56
N SER A 59 -13.71 19.06 22.69
CA SER A 59 -12.24 19.03 22.54
C SER A 59 -11.48 18.10 23.49
N GLY A 60 -12.11 17.62 24.57
CA GLY A 60 -11.49 16.74 25.56
C GLY A 60 -11.24 15.29 25.11
N GLN A 61 -11.58 14.92 23.88
CA GLN A 61 -11.53 13.53 23.40
C GLN A 61 -10.23 13.15 22.68
N ALA A 62 -9.28 14.08 22.50
CA ALA A 62 -8.05 13.85 21.74
C ALA A 62 -7.25 12.62 22.22
N GLY A 63 -6.98 12.53 23.53
CA GLY A 63 -6.22 11.41 24.09
C GLY A 63 -6.94 10.07 23.93
N ARG A 64 -8.26 10.03 24.18
CA ARG A 64 -9.09 8.84 24.01
C ARG A 64 -9.14 8.40 22.54
N ALA A 65 -9.35 9.33 21.61
CA ALA A 65 -9.38 9.06 20.18
C ALA A 65 -8.04 8.47 19.70
N PHE A 66 -6.92 9.04 20.14
CA PHE A 66 -5.59 8.51 19.84
C PHE A 66 -5.40 7.09 20.36
N VAL A 67 -5.74 6.82 21.63
CA VAL A 67 -5.59 5.47 22.23
C VAL A 67 -6.48 4.45 21.53
N LEU A 68 -7.76 4.80 21.27
CA LEU A 68 -8.67 3.90 20.55
C LEU A 68 -8.19 3.62 19.12
N GLY A 69 -7.68 4.63 18.43
CA GLY A 69 -7.11 4.46 17.09
C GLY A 69 -5.87 3.58 17.08
N ALA A 70 -4.97 3.76 18.05
CA ALA A 70 -3.79 2.91 18.22
C ALA A 70 -4.17 1.45 18.54
N ILE A 71 -5.12 1.23 19.46
CA ILE A 71 -5.60 -0.13 19.81
C ILE A 71 -6.23 -0.80 18.58
N ALA A 72 -7.11 -0.10 17.86
CA ALA A 72 -7.74 -0.62 16.66
C ALA A 72 -6.68 -0.95 15.59
N TRP A 73 -5.74 -0.04 15.32
CA TRP A 73 -4.66 -0.30 14.39
C TRP A 73 -3.84 -1.53 14.79
N CYS A 74 -3.42 -1.64 16.05
CA CYS A 74 -2.63 -2.77 16.55
C CYS A 74 -3.40 -4.10 16.47
N ALA A 75 -4.70 -4.09 16.74
CA ALA A 75 -5.54 -5.28 16.62
C ALA A 75 -5.64 -5.74 15.15
N GLY A 76 -5.84 -4.82 14.21
CA GLY A 76 -5.84 -5.11 12.78
C GLY A 76 -4.49 -5.61 12.28
N ALA A 77 -3.40 -4.94 12.67
CA ALA A 77 -2.04 -5.34 12.33
C ALA A 77 -1.70 -6.74 12.85
N LEU A 78 -2.06 -7.04 14.11
CA LEU A 78 -1.86 -8.36 14.71
C LEU A 78 -2.66 -9.44 13.98
N ALA A 79 -3.92 -9.15 13.60
CA ALA A 79 -4.74 -10.09 12.84
C ALA A 79 -4.13 -10.39 11.46
N VAL A 80 -3.69 -9.36 10.72
CA VAL A 80 -3.02 -9.51 9.42
C VAL A 80 -1.73 -10.31 9.55
N LEU A 81 -0.90 -9.99 10.55
CA LEU A 81 0.33 -10.73 10.83
C LEU A 81 0.06 -12.20 11.17
N ALA A 82 -0.88 -12.46 12.07
CA ALA A 82 -1.23 -13.82 12.49
C ALA A 82 -1.71 -14.66 11.30
N ILE A 83 -2.57 -14.10 10.45
CA ILE A 83 -3.05 -14.76 9.23
C ILE A 83 -1.91 -15.02 8.26
N ALA A 84 -1.07 -14.02 7.97
CA ALA A 84 0.03 -14.16 7.03
C ALA A 84 1.08 -15.18 7.50
N VAL A 85 1.42 -15.17 8.80
CA VAL A 85 2.33 -16.15 9.41
C VAL A 85 1.73 -17.55 9.35
N ALA A 86 0.47 -17.70 9.73
CA ALA A 86 -0.22 -18.99 9.70
C ALA A 86 -0.30 -19.56 8.29
N LEU A 87 -0.67 -18.75 7.29
CA LEU A 87 -0.73 -19.16 5.88
C LEU A 87 0.65 -19.58 5.36
N GLN A 88 1.67 -18.73 5.55
CA GLN A 88 3.02 -19.05 5.09
C GLN A 88 3.55 -20.32 5.76
N ALA A 89 3.43 -20.45 7.08
CA ALA A 89 3.89 -21.63 7.81
C ALA A 89 3.12 -22.90 7.40
N ALA A 90 1.80 -22.83 7.23
CA ALA A 90 1.01 -23.97 6.78
C ALA A 90 1.45 -24.44 5.38
N MET A 91 1.66 -23.50 4.45
CA MET A 91 2.11 -23.82 3.10
C MET A 91 3.53 -24.38 3.07
N GLN A 92 4.45 -23.84 3.88
CA GLN A 92 5.82 -24.36 4.00
C GLN A 92 5.86 -25.81 4.50
N ASN A 93 5.02 -26.15 5.46
CA ASN A 93 4.99 -27.49 6.06
C ASN A 93 4.25 -28.51 5.18
N ALA A 94 3.25 -28.07 4.40
CA ALA A 94 2.36 -28.97 3.67
C ALA A 94 2.73 -29.16 2.19
N LEU A 95 3.49 -28.23 1.58
CA LEU A 95 3.69 -28.19 0.14
C LEU A 95 5.14 -28.42 -0.28
N PRO A 96 5.38 -29.07 -1.44
CA PRO A 96 6.70 -29.06 -2.05
C PRO A 96 7.11 -27.64 -2.46
N ALA A 97 8.42 -27.40 -2.55
CA ALA A 97 8.99 -26.06 -2.74
C ALA A 97 8.40 -25.27 -3.93
N TRP A 98 8.12 -25.94 -5.05
CA TRP A 98 7.54 -25.29 -6.23
C TRP A 98 6.09 -24.81 -6.00
N ALA A 99 5.28 -25.62 -5.30
CA ALA A 99 3.88 -25.29 -5.00
C ALA A 99 3.80 -24.21 -3.92
N PHE A 100 4.70 -24.28 -2.94
CA PHE A 100 4.89 -23.22 -1.95
C PHE A 100 5.22 -21.89 -2.63
N ALA A 101 6.22 -21.86 -3.53
CA ALA A 101 6.61 -20.65 -4.26
C ALA A 101 5.45 -20.07 -5.09
N LEU A 102 4.72 -20.93 -5.82
CA LEU A 102 3.57 -20.52 -6.62
C LEU A 102 2.49 -19.84 -5.77
N LEU A 103 2.02 -20.51 -4.73
CA LEU A 103 0.96 -19.95 -3.87
C LEU A 103 1.45 -18.71 -3.11
N LEU A 104 2.71 -18.67 -2.68
CA LEU A 104 3.28 -17.52 -2.01
C LEU A 104 3.30 -16.31 -2.95
N GLY A 105 3.66 -16.50 -4.22
CA GLY A 105 3.62 -15.45 -5.24
C GLY A 105 2.20 -14.95 -5.50
N LEU A 106 1.21 -15.86 -5.56
CA LEU A 106 -0.21 -15.49 -5.72
C LEU A 106 -0.75 -14.69 -4.51
N LEU A 107 -0.31 -15.02 -3.29
CA LEU A 107 -0.67 -14.27 -2.09
C LEU A 107 0.08 -12.93 -1.97
N LEU A 108 1.33 -12.87 -2.45
CA LEU A 108 2.12 -11.65 -2.46
C LEU A 108 1.59 -10.63 -3.46
N LYS A 109 1.20 -11.05 -4.67
CA LYS A 109 0.76 -10.15 -5.74
C LYS A 109 -0.15 -9.05 -5.20
N PRO A 110 -1.35 -9.31 -4.64
CA PRO A 110 -2.30 -8.25 -4.32
C PRO A 110 -1.85 -7.27 -3.23
N LEU A 111 -0.62 -7.41 -2.72
CA LEU A 111 0.01 -6.50 -1.78
C LEU A 111 0.87 -5.42 -2.49
N PHE A 112 1.01 -5.47 -3.81
CA PHE A 112 1.67 -4.46 -4.65
C PHE A 112 0.95 -4.31 -6.02
N ALA A 113 1.19 -3.20 -6.73
CA ALA A 113 0.38 -2.81 -7.90
C ALA A 113 1.16 -2.04 -8.99
N TRP A 114 2.25 -2.60 -9.52
CA TRP A 114 3.09 -1.90 -10.52
C TRP A 114 2.33 -1.63 -11.83
N ARG A 115 1.71 -2.66 -12.41
CA ARG A 115 0.97 -2.51 -13.67
C ARG A 115 -0.11 -1.45 -13.55
N MET A 116 -0.89 -1.46 -12.46
CA MET A 116 -1.95 -0.49 -12.23
C MET A 116 -1.40 0.95 -12.20
N LEU A 117 -0.31 1.20 -11.45
CA LEU A 117 0.32 2.52 -11.39
C LEU A 117 0.79 3.01 -12.77
N ARG A 118 1.48 2.14 -13.50
CA ARG A 118 1.94 2.45 -14.85
C ARG A 118 0.78 2.77 -15.79
N ASP A 119 -0.26 1.94 -15.77
CA ASP A 119 -1.40 2.06 -16.67
C ASP A 119 -2.23 3.33 -16.37
N GLU A 120 -2.32 3.76 -15.10
CA GLU A 120 -2.95 5.02 -14.72
C GLU A 120 -2.22 6.25 -15.30
N VAL A 121 -0.89 6.30 -15.23
CA VAL A 121 -0.10 7.40 -15.80
C VAL A 121 -0.09 7.39 -17.32
N LEU A 122 0.03 6.22 -17.95
CA LEU A 122 -0.06 6.10 -19.41
C LEU A 122 -1.44 6.54 -19.92
N ALA A 123 -2.49 6.30 -19.14
CA ALA A 123 -3.82 6.78 -19.49
C ALA A 123 -3.95 8.31 -19.39
N VAL A 124 -3.17 9.00 -18.54
CA VAL A 124 -3.09 10.47 -18.55
C VAL A 124 -2.46 10.94 -19.86
N GLU A 125 -1.35 10.33 -20.27
CA GLU A 125 -0.69 10.68 -21.53
C GLU A 125 -1.58 10.43 -22.75
N ALA A 126 -2.28 9.29 -22.78
CA ALA A 126 -3.23 8.98 -23.83
C ALA A 126 -4.36 10.03 -23.91
N ALA A 127 -4.91 10.44 -22.76
CA ALA A 127 -5.95 11.46 -22.68
C ALA A 127 -5.43 12.86 -23.10
N LEU A 128 -4.18 13.20 -22.81
CA LEU A 128 -3.55 14.43 -23.31
C LEU A 128 -3.43 14.43 -24.84
N GLY A 129 -3.27 13.25 -25.46
CA GLY A 129 -3.31 13.10 -26.91
C GLY A 129 -4.68 13.40 -27.53
N GLU A 130 -5.76 13.37 -26.74
CA GLU A 130 -7.11 13.77 -27.18
C GLU A 130 -7.34 15.27 -26.97
N SER A 131 -7.08 15.78 -25.75
CA SER A 131 -7.10 17.21 -25.42
C SER A 131 -6.49 17.50 -24.04
N LEU A 132 -6.18 18.77 -23.78
CA LEU A 132 -5.73 19.21 -22.45
C LEU A 132 -6.79 18.95 -21.38
N GLU A 133 -8.07 19.21 -21.68
CA GLU A 133 -9.19 18.98 -20.78
C GLU A 133 -9.35 17.50 -20.43
N ALA A 134 -9.18 16.60 -21.42
CA ALA A 134 -9.22 15.16 -21.20
C ALA A 134 -8.06 14.71 -20.30
N GLY A 135 -6.84 15.20 -20.55
CA GLY A 135 -5.68 14.95 -19.69
C GLY A 135 -5.88 15.44 -18.26
N ARG A 136 -6.38 16.67 -18.06
CA ARG A 136 -6.72 17.22 -16.74
C ARG A 136 -7.78 16.35 -16.04
N ALA A 137 -8.84 15.95 -16.75
CA ALA A 137 -9.89 15.11 -16.19
C ALA A 137 -9.39 13.70 -15.80
N ARG A 138 -8.39 13.15 -16.52
CA ARG A 138 -7.72 11.91 -16.12
C ARG A 138 -6.84 12.12 -14.89
N LEU A 139 -6.02 13.17 -14.88
CA LEU A 139 -5.13 13.51 -13.77
C LEU A 139 -5.90 13.78 -12.47
N ALA A 140 -7.08 14.42 -12.55
CA ALA A 140 -7.96 14.68 -11.40
C ALA A 140 -8.38 13.41 -10.63
N ARG A 141 -8.22 12.22 -11.24
CA ARG A 141 -8.48 10.94 -10.58
C ARG A 141 -7.29 10.43 -9.75
N LEU A 142 -6.10 10.98 -9.97
CA LEU A 142 -4.85 10.58 -9.32
C LEU A 142 -4.43 11.53 -8.20
N VAL A 143 -4.75 12.82 -8.34
CA VAL A 143 -4.33 13.86 -7.41
C VAL A 143 -5.53 14.54 -6.75
N SER A 144 -5.32 15.06 -5.54
CA SER A 144 -6.33 15.80 -4.77
C SER A 144 -6.30 17.32 -5.00
N ARG A 145 -5.25 17.84 -5.66
CA ARG A 145 -5.11 19.28 -5.98
C ARG A 145 -6.00 19.69 -7.15
N ASP A 146 -6.35 20.96 -7.22
CA ASP A 146 -7.00 21.52 -8.39
C ASP A 146 -6.08 21.44 -9.61
N VAL A 147 -6.57 20.78 -10.67
CA VAL A 147 -5.86 20.56 -11.94
C VAL A 147 -6.30 21.53 -13.03
N SER A 148 -7.34 22.33 -12.80
CA SER A 148 -7.86 23.29 -13.76
C SER A 148 -6.83 24.32 -14.25
N PRO A 149 -5.85 24.81 -13.45
CA PRO A 149 -4.87 25.76 -13.95
C PRO A 149 -3.72 25.12 -14.75
N LEU A 150 -3.55 23.78 -14.69
CA LEU A 150 -2.33 23.12 -15.17
C LEU A 150 -2.25 23.07 -16.70
N GLY A 151 -1.16 23.52 -17.30
CA GLY A 151 -0.85 23.29 -18.72
C GLY A 151 -0.45 21.85 -19.02
N GLU A 152 -0.31 21.51 -20.31
CA GLU A 152 -0.01 20.15 -20.77
C GLU A 152 1.26 19.55 -20.12
N ARG A 153 2.30 20.37 -20.00
CA ARG A 153 3.55 20.00 -19.33
C ARG A 153 3.34 19.72 -17.84
N GLU A 154 2.62 20.60 -17.15
CA GLU A 154 2.36 20.46 -15.71
C GLU A 154 1.48 19.25 -15.43
N VAL A 155 0.58 18.88 -16.34
CA VAL A 155 -0.20 17.63 -16.25
C VAL A 155 0.72 16.41 -16.28
N ARG A 156 1.68 16.36 -17.21
CA ARG A 156 2.68 15.27 -17.27
C ARG A 156 3.56 15.22 -16.03
N GLU A 157 4.08 16.36 -15.60
CA GLU A 157 4.90 16.48 -14.40
C GLU A 157 4.13 16.00 -13.16
N SER A 158 2.86 16.39 -13.02
CA SER A 158 1.96 15.94 -11.95
C SER A 158 1.73 14.42 -11.97
N ALA A 159 1.54 13.84 -13.15
CA ALA A 159 1.34 12.39 -13.28
C ALA A 159 2.60 11.62 -12.89
N ILE A 160 3.78 12.09 -13.32
CA ILE A 160 5.08 11.51 -12.95
C ILE A 160 5.37 11.68 -11.45
N GLU A 161 5.05 12.84 -10.87
CA GLU A 161 5.16 13.11 -9.43
C GLU A 161 4.31 12.10 -8.64
N SER A 162 3.04 11.93 -9.03
CA SER A 162 2.13 10.96 -8.42
C SER A 162 2.62 9.51 -8.58
N LEU A 163 3.18 9.16 -9.74
CA LEU A 163 3.79 7.84 -9.95
C LEU A 163 4.98 7.61 -9.03
N ALA A 164 5.87 8.60 -8.92
CA ALA A 164 7.08 8.49 -8.09
C ALA A 164 6.73 8.36 -6.60
N GLU A 165 5.73 9.10 -6.13
CA GLU A 165 5.21 9.01 -4.77
C GLU A 165 4.62 7.60 -4.50
N ASN A 166 3.71 7.16 -5.37
CA ASN A 166 3.03 5.87 -5.20
C ASN A 166 3.94 4.66 -5.45
N LEU A 167 5.08 4.83 -6.14
CA LEU A 167 6.03 3.75 -6.42
C LEU A 167 6.60 3.14 -5.14
N ASN A 168 6.85 3.97 -4.12
CA ASN A 168 7.26 3.48 -2.81
C ASN A 168 6.16 2.57 -2.22
N ASP A 169 4.97 3.14 -2.07
CA ASP A 169 3.86 2.54 -1.31
C ASP A 169 3.26 1.30 -1.97
N SER A 170 3.27 1.29 -3.30
CA SER A 170 2.59 0.25 -4.07
C SER A 170 3.54 -0.73 -4.73
N LEU A 171 4.86 -0.55 -4.62
CA LEU A 171 5.83 -1.52 -5.17
C LEU A 171 7.04 -1.73 -4.28
N VAL A 172 7.85 -0.68 -4.06
CA VAL A 172 9.17 -0.87 -3.43
C VAL A 172 9.03 -1.32 -1.98
N ALA A 173 8.18 -0.68 -1.19
CA ALA A 173 8.01 -1.00 0.22
C ALA A 173 7.35 -2.36 0.47
N PRO A 174 6.27 -2.77 -0.21
CA PRO A 174 5.73 -4.13 -0.10
C PRO A 174 6.78 -5.20 -0.42
N LEU A 175 7.57 -5.01 -1.49
CA LEU A 175 8.60 -5.96 -1.90
C LEU A 175 9.81 -5.97 -0.95
N PHE A 176 10.19 -4.80 -0.43
CA PHE A 176 11.24 -4.66 0.57
C PHE A 176 10.90 -5.48 1.83
N TRP A 177 9.70 -5.29 2.38
CA TRP A 177 9.27 -6.03 3.56
C TRP A 177 9.01 -7.51 3.27
N PHE A 178 8.62 -7.87 2.04
CA PHE A 178 8.58 -9.26 1.61
C PHE A 178 9.95 -9.93 1.65
N LEU A 179 10.99 -9.26 1.15
CA LEU A 179 12.34 -9.83 1.12
C LEU A 179 12.92 -10.01 2.53
N LEU A 180 12.57 -9.15 3.49
CA LEU A 180 13.03 -9.26 4.86
C LEU A 180 12.26 -10.30 5.68
N PHE A 181 10.93 -10.34 5.56
CA PHE A 181 10.06 -11.10 6.48
C PHE A 181 9.06 -12.01 5.79
N GLY A 182 9.14 -12.17 4.46
CA GLY A 182 8.18 -12.93 3.67
C GLY A 182 6.80 -12.28 3.61
N LEU A 183 5.78 -13.11 3.40
CA LEU A 183 4.39 -12.66 3.31
C LEU A 183 3.94 -11.82 4.52
N PRO A 184 4.32 -12.16 5.78
CA PRO A 184 3.99 -11.31 6.94
C PRO A 184 4.47 -9.86 6.81
N GLY A 185 5.69 -9.64 6.31
CA GLY A 185 6.24 -8.29 6.14
C GLY A 185 5.46 -7.47 5.13
N ALA A 186 5.23 -8.04 3.94
CA ALA A 186 4.45 -7.39 2.89
C ALA A 186 3.02 -7.09 3.34
N ALA A 187 2.38 -8.04 4.04
CA ALA A 187 1.00 -7.90 4.49
C ALA A 187 0.87 -6.82 5.58
N LEU A 188 1.80 -6.77 6.54
CA LEU A 188 1.84 -5.72 7.56
C LEU A 188 2.03 -4.34 6.94
N TYR A 189 2.98 -4.21 6.01
CA TYR A 189 3.19 -2.95 5.30
C TYR A 189 1.94 -2.52 4.56
N ARG A 190 1.33 -3.44 3.79
CA ARG A 190 0.11 -3.11 3.04
C ARG A 190 -1.06 -2.72 3.96
N PHE A 191 -1.16 -3.34 5.13
CA PHE A 191 -2.11 -2.92 6.16
C PHE A 191 -1.82 -1.50 6.65
N ALA A 192 -0.57 -1.18 6.99
CA ALA A 192 -0.16 0.14 7.46
C ALA A 192 -0.49 1.23 6.42
N ASN A 193 -0.11 1.02 5.16
CA ASN A 193 -0.38 1.94 4.06
C ASN A 193 -1.88 2.13 3.80
N THR A 194 -2.66 1.04 3.83
CA THR A 194 -4.12 1.16 3.68
C THR A 194 -4.75 1.89 4.87
N ALA A 195 -4.23 1.68 6.08
CA ALA A 195 -4.68 2.37 7.28
C ALA A 195 -4.36 3.86 7.22
N ASP A 196 -3.18 4.26 6.73
CA ASP A 196 -2.83 5.66 6.54
C ASP A 196 -3.73 6.33 5.48
N ALA A 197 -3.92 5.70 4.32
CA ALA A 197 -4.81 6.22 3.28
C ALA A 197 -6.26 6.44 3.77
N MET A 198 -6.72 5.64 4.74
CA MET A 198 -8.08 5.75 5.30
C MET A 198 -8.17 6.66 6.52
N TRP A 199 -7.17 6.67 7.39
CA TRP A 199 -7.22 7.32 8.71
C TRP A 199 -6.25 8.50 8.85
N GLY A 200 -5.14 8.52 8.11
CA GLY A 200 -4.00 9.42 8.32
C GLY A 200 -4.23 10.88 7.95
N TYR A 201 -5.19 11.17 7.07
CA TYR A 201 -5.58 12.53 6.73
C TYR A 201 -6.16 13.26 7.95
N ARG A 202 -5.54 14.38 8.32
CA ARG A 202 -5.98 15.20 9.44
C ARG A 202 -7.26 15.97 9.09
N GLY A 203 -8.15 16.11 10.06
CA GLY A 203 -9.37 16.92 9.95
C GLY A 203 -10.64 16.10 9.73
N GLU A 204 -11.64 16.76 9.14
CA GLU A 204 -12.96 16.18 8.91
C GLU A 204 -12.98 15.26 7.68
N ARG A 205 -13.47 14.03 7.85
CA ARG A 205 -13.76 13.13 6.74
C ARG A 205 -14.96 12.25 7.08
N GLY A 206 -16.00 12.31 6.24
CA GLY A 206 -17.24 11.57 6.45
C GLY A 206 -17.96 11.95 7.75
N GLY A 207 -17.92 13.22 8.15
CA GLY A 207 -18.52 13.72 9.40
C GLY A 207 -17.78 13.29 10.67
N ARG A 208 -16.53 12.82 10.55
CA ARG A 208 -15.69 12.36 11.66
C ARG A 208 -14.40 13.14 11.72
N ASP A 209 -13.89 13.36 12.94
CA ASP A 209 -12.61 14.03 13.17
C ASP A 209 -11.47 13.00 13.31
N TRP A 210 -10.53 13.04 12.37
CA TRP A 210 -9.38 12.13 12.28
C TRP A 210 -8.10 12.68 12.90
N THR A 211 -8.12 13.93 13.38
CA THR A 211 -6.94 14.65 13.86
C THR A 211 -6.10 13.86 14.87
N TRP A 212 -6.77 13.09 15.74
CA TRP A 212 -6.11 12.25 16.74
C TRP A 212 -6.28 10.75 16.52
N ALA A 213 -7.45 10.29 16.06
CA ALA A 213 -7.73 8.87 15.85
C ALA A 213 -6.84 8.24 14.78
N GLY A 214 -6.47 9.00 13.73
CA GLY A 214 -5.61 8.52 12.65
C GLY A 214 -4.11 8.64 12.89
N LYS A 215 -3.70 9.35 13.94
CA LYS A 215 -2.31 9.76 14.14
C LYS A 215 -1.34 8.59 14.34
N TRP A 216 -1.81 7.49 14.92
CA TRP A 216 -1.00 6.26 15.02
C TRP A 216 -0.77 5.63 13.66
N ALA A 217 -1.81 5.52 12.82
CA ALA A 217 -1.71 4.94 11.48
C ALA A 217 -0.70 5.70 10.62
N ALA A 218 -0.78 7.04 10.60
CA ALA A 218 0.15 7.88 9.87
C ALA A 218 1.60 7.70 10.31
N ARG A 219 1.86 7.68 11.62
CA ARG A 219 3.21 7.47 12.14
C ARG A 219 3.76 6.08 11.86
N ALA A 220 2.89 5.07 11.89
CA ALA A 220 3.28 3.70 11.60
C ALA A 220 3.65 3.54 10.11
N ASP A 221 2.87 4.14 9.21
CA ASP A 221 3.23 4.17 7.78
C ASP A 221 4.55 4.94 7.54
N ASP A 222 4.68 6.16 8.07
CA ASP A 222 5.91 6.96 7.97
C ASP A 222 7.15 6.15 8.37
N LEU A 223 7.06 5.43 9.49
CA LEU A 223 8.16 4.59 10.00
C LEU A 223 8.48 3.41 9.06
N LEU A 224 7.45 2.71 8.60
CA LEU A 224 7.62 1.54 7.74
C LEU A 224 8.02 1.90 6.30
N SER A 225 7.67 3.11 5.85
CA SER A 225 8.01 3.68 4.54
C SER A 225 9.38 4.38 4.55
N TRP A 226 9.93 4.74 5.72
CA TRP A 226 11.15 5.57 5.82
C TRP A 226 12.36 5.02 5.04
N LEU A 227 12.69 3.73 5.22
CA LEU A 227 13.83 3.11 4.52
C LEU A 227 13.48 2.77 3.06
N PRO A 228 12.33 2.13 2.76
CA PRO A 228 11.90 1.89 1.38
C PRO A 228 11.81 3.15 0.51
N ALA A 229 11.39 4.29 1.06
CA ALA A 229 11.28 5.54 0.30
C ALA A 229 12.65 6.02 -0.20
N ARG A 230 13.68 5.89 0.65
CA ARG A 230 15.06 6.23 0.27
C ARG A 230 15.61 5.28 -0.79
N LEU A 231 15.29 3.99 -0.68
CA LEU A 231 15.62 3.02 -1.70
C LEU A 231 14.92 3.36 -3.02
N THR A 232 13.64 3.74 -2.97
CA THR A 232 12.87 4.16 -4.15
C THR A 232 13.55 5.33 -4.87
N VAL A 233 13.95 6.37 -4.14
CA VAL A 233 14.69 7.51 -4.72
C VAL A 233 16.02 7.07 -5.33
N LEU A 234 16.77 6.19 -4.66
CA LEU A 234 18.02 5.65 -5.18
C LEU A 234 17.80 4.87 -6.49
N LEU A 235 16.79 3.99 -6.53
CA LEU A 235 16.45 3.20 -7.71
C LEU A 235 16.05 4.09 -8.89
N LEU A 236 15.26 5.14 -8.64
CA LEU A 236 14.89 6.13 -9.66
C LEU A 236 16.12 6.89 -10.17
N ALA A 237 17.03 7.32 -9.29
CA ALA A 237 18.26 8.01 -9.65
C ALA A 237 19.18 7.14 -10.54
N LEU A 238 19.33 5.86 -10.17
CA LEU A 238 20.10 4.89 -10.94
C LEU A 238 19.46 4.63 -12.31
N ALA A 239 18.13 4.46 -12.36
CA ALA A 239 17.42 4.25 -13.62
C ALA A 239 17.49 5.45 -14.56
N ALA A 240 17.47 6.67 -14.03
CA ALA A 240 17.61 7.91 -14.79
C ALA A 240 19.06 8.21 -15.22
N GLY A 241 20.05 7.47 -14.70
CA GLY A 241 21.48 7.77 -14.90
C GLY A 241 21.90 9.14 -14.35
N ARG A 242 21.14 9.70 -13.40
CA ARG A 242 21.36 11.04 -12.83
C ARG A 242 21.10 11.01 -11.33
N TRP A 243 22.08 11.46 -10.55
CA TRP A 243 21.87 11.72 -9.12
C TRP A 243 21.03 13.01 -8.96
N PRO A 244 20.02 13.05 -8.07
CA PRO A 244 19.36 14.29 -7.71
C PRO A 244 20.42 15.18 -7.05
N ARG A 245 20.81 16.27 -7.72
CA ARG A 245 21.73 17.26 -7.17
C ARG A 245 21.02 18.13 -6.15
#